data_AF-A0A433EAC4-F1
#
_entry.id   AF-A0A433EAC4-F1
#
_cell.length_a   1.000
_cell.length_b   1.000
_cell.length_c   1.000
_cell.angle_alpha   90.00
_cell.angle_beta   90.00
_cell.angle_gamma   90.00
#
_symmetry.space_group_name_H-M   'P 1'
#
loop_
_entity.id
_entity.type
_entity.pdbx_description
1 polymer ?
#
loop_
_entity_poly.entity_id
_entity_poly.type
_entity_poly.pdbx_seq_one_letter_code
_entity_poly.pdbx_strand_id
1 'polypeptide(L)'
;MSGYFSADVALTGRHARFSAAVGELSYESGLSVEARLGAVGELVRLADEWLADVSVSEGACHREAQDIVSALCAYVSTPFPLASRAELYGEVPPNLDQQETLQFHRDKKALTEESRVRVRILEEIHTRVRWKPAGGATKKKESQQVAAGEITPGPWSGFYFEFFDSASFSSAEFFFPVDFSGSYWGEGLYCPGAFFAQSVTFSNSFYGGNVSFIGTHCQGIADFSGCTYAANADFGVTRYLSPVTFSECIYRGEANFNENQYGERADFSGSTFGKEAVFADSVYSTKTVFSYSVFSAATDFSNIVLAGSSPSFKKCVFAVGKKPARREFKRA
;
A
#
# COMPACT_ATOMS: atom_id res chain seq x y z
N MET A 1 24.58 -19.15 35.78
CA MET A 1 23.63 -20.18 35.32
C MET A 1 22.16 -19.79 35.46
N SER A 2 21.73 -18.95 36.43
CA SER A 2 20.30 -18.56 36.53
C SER A 2 19.83 -17.55 35.46
N GLY A 3 20.73 -16.69 34.95
CA GLY A 3 20.38 -15.72 33.90
C GLY A 3 20.06 -16.33 32.53
N TYR A 4 20.75 -17.42 32.16
CA TYR A 4 20.49 -18.15 30.90
C TYR A 4 19.14 -18.88 30.92
N PHE A 5 18.80 -19.51 32.06
CA PHE A 5 17.53 -20.23 32.21
C PHE A 5 16.31 -19.30 32.17
N SER A 6 16.45 -18.05 32.63
CA SER A 6 15.37 -17.06 32.61
C SER A 6 15.11 -16.48 31.22
N ALA A 7 16.15 -16.34 30.39
CA ALA A 7 16.02 -15.83 29.02
C ALA A 7 15.32 -16.85 28.10
N ASP A 8 15.68 -18.13 28.19
CA ASP A 8 15.05 -19.19 27.40
C ASP A 8 13.55 -19.37 27.72
N VAL A 9 13.16 -19.21 28.99
CA VAL A 9 11.74 -19.26 29.39
C VAL A 9 10.97 -18.05 28.85
N ALA A 10 11.56 -16.85 28.86
CA ALA A 10 10.94 -15.65 28.31
C ALA A 10 10.77 -15.74 26.78
N LEU A 11 11.78 -16.28 26.07
CA LEU A 11 11.73 -16.53 24.63
C LEU A 11 10.62 -17.52 24.27
N THR A 12 10.60 -18.66 24.94
CA THR A 12 9.57 -19.71 24.75
C THR A 12 8.16 -19.16 25.00
N GLY A 13 8.01 -18.25 25.97
CA GLY A 13 6.75 -17.56 26.26
C GLY A 13 6.27 -16.66 25.13
N ARG A 14 7.18 -15.91 24.46
CA ARG A 14 6.81 -15.06 23.31
C ARG A 14 6.35 -15.89 22.11
N HIS A 15 7.04 -16.97 21.79
CA HIS A 15 6.65 -17.85 20.69
C HIS A 15 5.28 -18.52 20.92
N ALA A 16 5.00 -18.96 22.16
CA ALA A 16 3.69 -19.52 22.49
C ALA A 16 2.56 -18.48 22.36
N ARG A 17 2.80 -17.24 22.82
CA ARG A 17 1.85 -16.12 22.69
C ARG A 17 1.62 -15.76 21.21
N PHE A 18 2.67 -15.75 20.40
CA PHE A 18 2.58 -15.53 18.96
C PHE A 18 1.69 -16.58 18.29
N SER A 19 1.97 -17.88 18.50
CA SER A 19 1.17 -18.95 17.90
C SER A 19 -0.30 -18.91 18.36
N ALA A 20 -0.55 -18.61 19.64
CA ALA A 20 -1.91 -18.45 20.15
C ALA A 20 -2.65 -17.29 19.47
N ALA A 21 -2.02 -16.12 19.40
CA ALA A 21 -2.64 -14.94 18.79
C ALA A 21 -2.88 -15.10 17.28
N VAL A 22 -1.97 -15.75 16.54
CA VAL A 22 -2.22 -16.09 15.12
C VAL A 22 -3.42 -17.02 14.98
N GLY A 23 -3.54 -18.03 15.85
CA GLY A 23 -4.69 -18.95 15.86
C GLY A 23 -6.02 -18.23 16.16
N GLU A 24 -6.01 -17.28 17.10
CA GLU A 24 -7.18 -16.48 17.46
C GLU A 24 -7.57 -15.48 16.37
N LEU A 25 -6.61 -14.96 15.61
CA LEU A 25 -6.86 -14.02 14.53
C LEU A 25 -7.56 -14.68 13.33
N SER A 26 -7.31 -15.97 13.09
CA SER A 26 -7.90 -16.71 11.96
C SER A 26 -9.42 -16.57 11.88
N TYR A 27 -9.93 -16.29 10.68
CA TYR A 27 -11.38 -16.22 10.42
C TYR A 27 -12.07 -17.56 10.72
N GLU A 28 -11.38 -18.68 10.52
CA GLU A 28 -11.89 -20.03 10.75
C GLU A 28 -12.03 -20.39 12.23
N SER A 29 -11.48 -19.58 13.14
CA SER A 29 -11.53 -19.82 14.58
C SER A 29 -12.95 -19.75 15.16
N GLY A 30 -13.89 -19.10 14.45
CA GLY A 30 -15.25 -18.85 14.94
C GLY A 30 -15.31 -17.91 16.14
N LEU A 31 -14.20 -17.25 16.50
CA LEU A 31 -14.13 -16.32 17.62
C LEU A 31 -14.84 -15.00 17.31
N SER A 32 -15.21 -14.29 18.38
CA SER A 32 -15.85 -12.98 18.25
C SER A 32 -14.89 -11.94 17.68
N VAL A 33 -15.43 -10.92 17.03
CA VAL A 33 -14.63 -9.77 16.54
C VAL A 33 -13.75 -9.16 17.63
N GLU A 34 -14.22 -9.10 18.88
CA GLU A 34 -13.46 -8.54 20.00
C GLU A 34 -12.27 -9.43 20.42
N ALA A 35 -12.41 -10.75 20.35
CA ALA A 35 -11.29 -11.66 20.58
C ALA A 35 -10.22 -11.52 19.50
N ARG A 36 -10.63 -11.44 18.22
CA ARG A 36 -9.70 -11.21 17.09
C ARG A 36 -8.97 -9.87 17.21
N LEU A 37 -9.68 -8.80 17.60
CA LEU A 37 -9.06 -7.50 17.86
C LEU A 37 -8.06 -7.56 19.03
N GLY A 38 -8.36 -8.34 20.07
CA GLY A 38 -7.41 -8.65 21.14
C GLY A 38 -6.14 -9.34 20.63
N ALA A 39 -6.30 -10.33 19.75
CA ALA A 39 -5.20 -11.03 19.11
C ALA A 39 -4.32 -10.09 18.25
N VAL A 40 -4.93 -9.17 17.48
CA VAL A 40 -4.17 -8.12 16.77
C VAL A 40 -3.34 -7.28 17.74
N GLY A 41 -3.94 -6.83 18.85
CA GLY A 41 -3.23 -6.07 19.87
C GLY A 41 -2.06 -6.84 20.50
N GLU A 42 -2.23 -8.15 20.72
CA GLU A 42 -1.20 -9.02 21.27
C GLU A 42 -0.03 -9.21 20.30
N LEU A 43 -0.30 -9.45 19.01
CA LEU A 43 0.72 -9.55 17.97
C LEU A 43 1.52 -8.25 17.86
N VAL A 44 0.83 -7.11 17.77
CA VAL A 44 1.47 -5.80 17.69
C VAL A 44 2.37 -5.54 18.91
N ARG A 45 1.87 -5.85 20.11
CA ARG A 45 2.66 -5.75 21.35
C ARG A 45 3.89 -6.65 21.33
N LEU A 46 3.77 -7.88 20.85
CA LEU A 46 4.89 -8.82 20.73
C LEU A 46 5.98 -8.28 19.79
N ALA A 47 5.60 -7.70 18.65
CA ALA A 47 6.58 -7.09 17.73
C ALA A 47 7.32 -5.92 18.38
N ASP A 48 6.60 -5.03 19.08
CA ASP A 48 7.21 -3.93 19.82
C ASP A 48 8.10 -4.43 20.98
N GLU A 49 7.71 -5.51 21.66
CA GLU A 49 8.51 -6.18 22.70
C GLU A 49 9.81 -6.75 22.16
N TRP A 50 9.78 -7.40 20.99
CA TRP A 50 11.00 -7.89 20.33
C TRP A 50 11.93 -6.73 19.98
N LEU A 51 11.40 -5.66 19.40
CA LEU A 51 12.20 -4.48 19.04
C LEU A 51 12.81 -3.76 20.25
N ALA A 52 12.16 -3.81 21.42
CA ALA A 52 12.67 -3.21 22.64
C ALA A 52 13.65 -4.12 23.42
N ASP A 53 13.81 -5.38 23.02
CA ASP A 53 14.60 -6.35 23.76
C ASP A 53 16.10 -6.22 23.47
N VAL A 54 16.80 -5.60 24.42
CA VAL A 54 18.27 -5.42 24.38
C VAL A 54 19.06 -6.68 24.76
N SER A 55 18.39 -7.75 25.21
CA SER A 55 19.05 -9.00 25.61
C SER A 55 19.27 -9.96 24.44
N VAL A 56 18.60 -9.72 23.31
CA VAL A 56 18.70 -10.49 22.08
C VAL A 56 19.38 -9.62 21.01
N SER A 57 20.11 -10.25 20.08
CA SER A 57 20.77 -9.48 19.01
C SER A 57 19.73 -8.77 18.14
N GLU A 58 20.01 -7.54 17.72
CA GLU A 58 19.14 -6.73 16.85
C GLU A 58 18.62 -7.50 15.63
N GLY A 59 19.48 -8.23 14.93
CA GLY A 59 19.07 -9.03 13.76
C GLY A 59 18.14 -10.20 14.08
N ALA A 60 18.18 -10.76 15.30
CA ALA A 60 17.23 -11.78 15.73
C ALA A 60 15.90 -11.17 16.15
N CYS A 61 15.92 -10.07 16.92
CA CYS A 61 14.71 -9.30 17.25
C CYS A 61 13.98 -8.84 15.98
N HIS A 62 14.74 -8.36 14.99
CA HIS A 62 14.20 -7.94 13.71
C HIS A 62 13.49 -9.09 12.98
N ARG A 63 14.10 -10.28 12.92
CA ARG A 63 13.47 -11.46 12.29
C ARG A 63 12.15 -11.84 12.99
N GLU A 64 12.15 -11.91 14.31
CA GLU A 64 10.97 -12.30 15.08
C GLU A 64 9.83 -11.27 14.93
N ALA A 65 10.16 -9.98 14.94
CA ALA A 65 9.18 -8.93 14.69
C ALA A 65 8.70 -8.90 13.22
N GLN A 66 9.58 -9.19 12.26
CA GLN A 66 9.22 -9.34 10.85
C GLN A 66 8.24 -10.50 10.65
N ASP A 67 8.42 -11.64 11.32
CA ASP A 67 7.48 -12.77 11.23
C ASP A 67 6.08 -12.41 11.72
N ILE A 68 5.99 -11.57 12.76
CA ILE A 68 4.72 -11.03 13.25
C ILE A 68 4.08 -10.09 12.23
N VAL A 69 4.85 -9.16 11.65
CA VAL A 69 4.37 -8.25 10.60
C VAL A 69 3.89 -9.04 9.38
N SER A 70 4.64 -10.06 8.96
CA SER A 70 4.27 -10.95 7.87
C SER A 70 2.97 -11.70 8.17
N ALA A 71 2.75 -12.16 9.40
CA ALA A 71 1.49 -12.80 9.78
C ALA A 71 0.28 -11.85 9.73
N LEU A 72 0.47 -10.59 10.14
CA LEU A 72 -0.55 -9.55 10.04
C LEU A 72 -0.90 -9.23 8.58
N CYS A 73 0.11 -9.07 7.72
CA CYS A 73 -0.09 -8.86 6.29
C CYS A 73 -0.77 -10.07 5.62
N ALA A 74 -0.34 -11.29 5.93
CA ALA A 74 -0.95 -12.51 5.40
C ALA A 74 -2.44 -12.64 5.78
N TYR A 75 -2.81 -12.27 7.01
CA TYR A 75 -4.22 -12.22 7.41
C TYR A 75 -5.03 -11.22 6.57
N VAL A 76 -4.50 -10.01 6.37
CA VAL A 76 -5.15 -9.00 5.51
C VAL A 76 -5.30 -9.50 4.06
N SER A 77 -4.35 -10.29 3.59
CA SER A 77 -4.35 -10.88 2.25
C SER A 77 -5.20 -12.13 2.09
N THR A 78 -5.69 -12.70 3.19
CA THR A 78 -6.53 -13.91 3.16
C THR A 78 -7.84 -13.60 2.41
N PRO A 79 -8.28 -14.47 1.47
CA PRO A 79 -9.53 -14.26 0.75
C PRO A 79 -10.74 -14.14 1.67
N PHE A 80 -11.62 -13.19 1.40
CA PHE A 80 -12.88 -13.02 2.13
C PHE A 80 -14.05 -13.00 1.13
N PRO A 81 -14.88 -14.06 1.05
CA PRO A 81 -15.87 -14.20 -0.02
C PRO A 81 -16.85 -13.03 -0.21
N LEU A 82 -17.16 -12.29 0.86
CA LEU A 82 -18.08 -11.15 0.80
C LEU A 82 -17.42 -9.85 0.30
N ALA A 83 -16.08 -9.78 0.26
CA ALA A 83 -15.35 -8.57 -0.13
C ALA A 83 -15.70 -8.12 -1.56
N SER A 84 -15.72 -9.04 -2.52
CA SER A 84 -16.04 -8.77 -3.93
C SER A 84 -17.45 -8.21 -4.17
N ARG A 85 -18.32 -8.30 -3.17
CA ARG A 85 -19.72 -7.86 -3.21
C ARG A 85 -20.02 -6.80 -2.15
N ALA A 86 -18.99 -6.21 -1.53
CA ALA A 86 -19.13 -5.26 -0.44
C ALA A 86 -20.07 -4.09 -0.77
N GLU A 87 -20.03 -3.60 -2.02
CA GLU A 87 -20.87 -2.51 -2.51
C GLU A 87 -22.38 -2.82 -2.45
N LEU A 88 -22.78 -4.11 -2.45
CA LEU A 88 -24.18 -4.51 -2.36
C LEU A 88 -24.76 -4.35 -0.95
N TYR A 89 -23.92 -4.21 0.09
CA TYR A 89 -24.35 -4.21 1.49
C TYR A 89 -24.47 -2.81 2.12
N GLY A 90 -24.66 -1.79 1.27
CA GLY A 90 -25.00 -0.43 1.65
C GLY A 90 -26.40 -0.33 2.27
N GLU A 91 -27.38 0.12 1.48
CA GLU A 91 -28.77 0.18 1.93
C GLU A 91 -29.49 -1.17 1.73
N VAL A 92 -30.48 -1.46 2.58
CA VAL A 92 -31.28 -2.69 2.44
C VAL A 92 -32.13 -2.58 1.17
N PRO A 93 -32.06 -3.55 0.23
CA PRO A 93 -32.91 -3.53 -0.95
C PRO A 93 -34.41 -3.62 -0.57
N PRO A 94 -35.30 -2.87 -1.23
CA PRO A 94 -36.70 -2.72 -0.80
C PRO A 94 -37.58 -3.97 -1.02
N ASN A 95 -37.14 -4.93 -1.84
CA ASN A 95 -37.95 -6.07 -2.30
C ASN A 95 -37.39 -7.43 -1.84
N LEU A 96 -36.70 -7.48 -0.70
CA LEU A 96 -36.23 -8.74 -0.14
C LEU A 96 -37.35 -9.46 0.62
N ASP A 97 -37.43 -10.78 0.47
CA ASP A 97 -38.24 -11.60 1.36
C ASP A 97 -37.62 -11.70 2.77
N GLN A 98 -38.29 -12.39 3.70
CA GLN A 98 -37.81 -12.50 5.08
C GLN A 98 -36.45 -13.22 5.19
N GLN A 99 -36.22 -14.25 4.39
CA GLN A 99 -34.99 -15.04 4.42
C GLN A 99 -33.83 -14.25 3.79
N GLU A 100 -34.08 -13.59 2.66
CA GLU A 100 -33.13 -12.71 2.00
C GLU A 100 -32.75 -11.53 2.89
N THR A 101 -33.70 -10.93 3.61
CA THR A 101 -33.44 -9.85 4.57
C THR A 101 -32.54 -10.31 5.72
N LEU A 102 -32.81 -11.50 6.28
CA LEU A 102 -31.96 -12.08 7.33
C LEU A 102 -30.55 -12.37 6.82
N GLN A 103 -30.41 -12.89 5.59
CA GLN A 103 -29.10 -13.15 4.98
C GLN A 103 -28.35 -11.84 4.74
N PHE A 104 -29.01 -10.82 4.20
CA PHE A 104 -28.42 -9.50 3.99
C PHE A 104 -27.84 -8.92 5.28
N HIS A 105 -28.60 -8.98 6.38
CA HIS A 105 -28.12 -8.49 7.67
C HIS A 105 -26.94 -9.30 8.23
N ARG A 106 -26.92 -10.62 8.02
CA ARG A 106 -25.79 -11.48 8.44
C ARG A 106 -24.53 -11.14 7.65
N ASP A 107 -24.64 -11.06 6.33
CA ASP A 107 -23.50 -10.75 5.45
C ASP A 107 -22.98 -9.34 5.72
N LYS A 108 -23.87 -8.35 5.84
CA LYS A 108 -23.49 -6.97 6.19
C LYS A 108 -22.77 -6.91 7.53
N LYS A 109 -23.23 -7.68 8.52
CA LYS A 109 -22.56 -7.79 9.82
C LYS A 109 -21.16 -8.41 9.67
N ALA A 110 -21.04 -9.53 8.97
CA ALA A 110 -19.76 -10.21 8.75
C ALA A 110 -18.75 -9.31 8.01
N LEU A 111 -19.20 -8.60 6.96
CA LEU A 111 -18.40 -7.61 6.24
C LEU A 111 -17.91 -6.48 7.15
N THR A 112 -18.79 -5.99 8.03
CA THR A 112 -18.44 -4.93 8.99
C THR A 112 -17.42 -5.43 10.02
N GLU A 113 -17.62 -6.62 10.57
CA GLU A 113 -16.72 -7.22 11.55
C GLU A 113 -15.34 -7.55 10.95
N GLU A 114 -15.30 -8.00 9.70
CA GLU A 114 -14.03 -8.25 9.00
C GLU A 114 -13.31 -6.95 8.64
N SER A 115 -14.05 -5.93 8.17
CA SER A 115 -13.49 -4.59 7.95
C SER A 115 -12.83 -4.07 9.22
N ARG A 116 -13.50 -4.18 10.37
CA ARG A 116 -12.97 -3.69 11.66
C ARG A 116 -11.61 -4.29 12.00
N VAL A 117 -11.43 -5.60 11.78
CA VAL A 117 -10.16 -6.27 12.10
C VAL A 117 -9.07 -5.88 11.13
N ARG A 118 -9.33 -5.92 9.81
CA ARG A 118 -8.32 -5.56 8.81
C ARG A 118 -7.93 -4.09 8.90
N VAL A 119 -8.90 -3.18 9.07
CA VAL A 119 -8.63 -1.75 9.30
C VAL A 119 -7.77 -1.57 10.54
N ARG A 120 -8.07 -2.26 11.66
CA ARG A 120 -7.23 -2.17 12.86
C ARG A 120 -5.79 -2.59 12.60
N ILE A 121 -5.56 -3.65 11.84
CA ILE A 121 -4.21 -4.09 11.46
C ILE A 121 -3.49 -2.99 10.66
N LEU A 122 -4.14 -2.42 9.65
CA LEU A 122 -3.56 -1.35 8.83
C LEU A 122 -3.27 -0.09 9.66
N GLU A 123 -4.14 0.28 10.60
CA GLU A 123 -3.94 1.42 11.51
C GLU A 123 -2.70 1.23 12.41
N GLU A 124 -2.51 0.01 12.95
CA GLU A 124 -1.37 -0.32 13.80
C GLU A 124 -0.05 -0.32 13.00
N ILE A 125 -0.07 -0.84 11.77
CA ILE A 125 1.05 -0.74 10.83
C ILE A 125 1.33 0.72 10.51
N HIS A 126 0.33 1.49 10.07
CA HIS A 126 0.46 2.88 9.66
C HIS A 126 1.10 3.72 10.76
N THR A 127 0.59 3.59 11.98
CA THR A 127 1.09 4.31 13.15
C THR A 127 2.60 4.10 13.36
N ARG A 128 3.11 2.91 13.03
CA ARG A 128 4.50 2.52 13.26
C ARG A 128 5.42 2.68 12.06
N VAL A 129 4.88 2.87 10.86
CA VAL A 129 5.67 3.24 9.67
C VAL A 129 5.66 4.74 9.39
N ARG A 130 4.82 5.53 10.07
CA ARG A 130 4.78 6.99 9.91
C ARG A 130 6.12 7.64 10.23
N TRP A 131 6.60 8.46 9.31
CA TRP A 131 7.79 9.28 9.53
C TRP A 131 7.45 10.60 10.23
N LYS A 132 8.45 11.22 10.85
CA LYS A 132 8.35 12.55 11.47
C LYS A 132 9.48 13.45 10.96
N PRO A 133 9.31 14.78 10.90
CA PRO A 133 10.42 15.68 10.58
C PRO A 133 11.56 15.54 11.59
N ALA A 134 12.81 15.46 11.11
CA ALA A 134 13.99 15.42 11.96
C ALA A 134 14.14 16.75 12.73
N GLY A 135 14.49 16.68 14.02
CA GLY A 135 14.82 17.85 14.83
C GLY A 135 13.62 18.67 15.36
N GLY A 136 12.39 18.14 15.33
CA GLY A 136 11.23 18.79 15.99
C GLY A 136 10.77 20.10 15.32
N ALA A 137 11.22 20.38 14.10
CA ALA A 137 10.84 21.58 13.36
C ALA A 137 9.32 21.62 13.12
N THR A 138 8.67 22.68 13.61
CA THR A 138 7.25 22.96 13.36
C THR A 138 7.04 23.26 11.88
N LYS A 139 6.16 22.47 11.24
CA LYS A 139 5.48 22.68 9.96
C LYS A 139 6.21 23.63 8.98
N LYS A 140 7.12 23.08 8.16
CA LYS A 140 7.27 23.63 6.80
C LYS A 140 5.89 23.53 6.12
N LYS A 141 5.55 24.50 5.25
CA LYS A 141 4.30 24.46 4.48
C LYS A 141 4.17 23.09 3.80
N GLU A 142 2.98 22.50 3.79
CA GLU A 142 2.65 21.19 3.20
C GLU A 142 3.13 21.01 1.75
N SER A 143 3.49 22.10 1.06
CA SER A 143 3.95 22.12 -0.33
C SER A 143 5.48 22.08 -0.54
N GLN A 144 6.29 21.83 0.50
CA GLN A 144 7.74 21.62 0.34
C GLN A 144 8.11 20.16 0.54
N GLN A 145 8.62 19.53 -0.53
CA GLN A 145 9.25 18.21 -0.48
C GLN A 145 10.31 18.17 0.62
N VAL A 146 10.10 17.28 1.59
CA VAL A 146 11.05 17.01 2.67
C VAL A 146 12.10 16.05 2.11
N ALA A 147 13.38 16.38 2.27
CA ALA A 147 14.44 15.47 1.84
C ALA A 147 14.48 14.25 2.78
N ALA A 148 14.85 13.07 2.27
CA ALA A 148 14.96 11.85 3.09
C ALA A 148 15.93 11.97 4.29
N GLY A 149 16.91 12.88 4.25
CA GLY A 149 17.78 13.17 5.39
C GLY A 149 17.17 14.08 6.46
N GLU A 150 15.97 14.61 6.22
CA GLU A 150 15.21 15.49 7.11
C GLU A 150 14.04 14.78 7.78
N ILE A 151 13.99 13.43 7.72
CA ILE A 151 12.94 12.63 8.35
C ILE A 151 13.51 11.66 9.39
N THR A 152 12.67 11.28 10.33
CA THR A 152 12.88 10.21 11.30
C THR A 152 11.87 9.09 11.00
N PRO A 153 12.36 7.91 10.56
CA PRO A 153 11.58 6.70 10.37
C PRO A 153 10.74 6.29 11.59
N GLY A 154 9.63 5.61 11.35
CA GLY A 154 8.87 4.93 12.41
C GLY A 154 9.56 3.62 12.82
N PRO A 155 9.20 3.05 13.99
CA PRO A 155 9.85 1.84 14.51
C PRO A 155 9.69 0.61 13.61
N TRP A 156 8.65 0.56 12.77
CA TRP A 156 8.41 -0.55 11.83
C TRP A 156 8.85 -0.24 10.41
N SER A 157 9.40 0.95 10.16
CA SER A 157 9.83 1.34 8.81
C SER A 157 10.94 0.47 8.25
N GLY A 158 11.71 -0.22 9.10
CA GLY A 158 12.75 -1.14 8.65
C GLY A 158 12.25 -2.50 8.20
N PHE A 159 10.94 -2.78 8.24
CA PHE A 159 10.39 -4.06 7.81
C PHE A 159 10.02 -4.07 6.33
N TYR A 160 9.95 -5.28 5.80
CA TYR A 160 9.37 -5.59 4.50
C TYR A 160 7.88 -5.88 4.66
N PHE A 161 7.05 -5.31 3.79
CA PHE A 161 5.60 -5.49 3.82
C PHE A 161 5.11 -6.07 2.50
N GLU A 162 4.43 -7.21 2.59
CA GLU A 162 3.85 -7.88 1.43
C GLU A 162 2.39 -8.26 1.70
N PHE A 163 1.48 -7.61 0.99
CA PHE A 163 0.05 -7.87 1.01
C PHE A 163 -0.33 -8.90 -0.06
N PHE A 164 0.35 -10.03 -0.04
CA PHE A 164 0.08 -11.22 -0.84
C PHE A 164 0.15 -12.46 0.05
N ASP A 165 -0.87 -13.29 0.01
CA ASP A 165 -0.87 -14.57 0.71
C ASP A 165 -0.27 -15.64 -0.23
N SER A 166 0.98 -15.99 0.04
CA SER A 166 1.70 -17.03 -0.71
C SER A 166 1.07 -18.41 -0.59
N ALA A 167 0.34 -18.71 0.50
CA ALA A 167 -0.26 -20.02 0.73
C ALA A 167 -1.50 -20.23 -0.15
N SER A 168 -2.36 -19.22 -0.28
CA SER A 168 -3.54 -19.25 -1.15
C SER A 168 -3.32 -18.65 -2.53
N PHE A 169 -2.12 -18.10 -2.77
CA PHE A 169 -1.75 -17.38 -3.99
C PHE A 169 -2.70 -16.21 -4.29
N SER A 170 -3.16 -15.53 -3.22
CA SER A 170 -4.14 -14.44 -3.30
C SER A 170 -3.55 -13.08 -2.96
N SER A 171 -4.04 -12.07 -3.67
CA SER A 171 -3.72 -10.68 -3.38
C SER A 171 -4.72 -10.08 -2.40
N ALA A 172 -4.31 -9.06 -1.64
CA ALA A 172 -5.19 -8.40 -0.69
C ALA A 172 -6.38 -7.70 -1.38
N GLU A 173 -7.56 -7.87 -0.77
CA GLU A 173 -8.80 -7.21 -1.17
C GLU A 173 -9.24 -6.22 -0.08
N PHE A 174 -9.17 -4.93 -0.42
CA PHE A 174 -9.50 -3.81 0.46
C PHE A 174 -10.87 -3.24 0.07
N PHE A 175 -11.91 -3.71 0.77
CA PHE A 175 -13.30 -3.30 0.59
C PHE A 175 -13.71 -2.10 1.47
N PHE A 176 -12.73 -1.43 2.05
CA PHE A 176 -12.80 -0.24 2.90
C PHE A 176 -11.69 0.74 2.50
N PRO A 177 -11.77 2.03 2.88
CA PRO A 177 -10.71 3.00 2.58
C PRO A 177 -9.37 2.63 3.24
N VAL A 178 -8.26 2.90 2.54
CA VAL A 178 -6.90 2.65 3.04
C VAL A 178 -6.12 3.97 3.08
N ASP A 179 -5.53 4.28 4.24
CA ASP A 179 -4.65 5.44 4.43
C ASP A 179 -3.29 4.99 4.96
N PHE A 180 -2.28 5.20 4.12
CA PHE A 180 -0.86 5.06 4.43
C PHE A 180 -0.08 6.33 4.09
N SER A 181 -0.74 7.49 4.13
CA SER A 181 -0.09 8.77 3.90
C SER A 181 1.00 9.06 4.93
N GLY A 182 2.10 9.69 4.52
CA GLY A 182 3.19 10.04 5.44
C GLY A 182 3.94 8.82 5.99
N SER A 183 3.99 7.71 5.25
CA SER A 183 4.66 6.47 5.66
C SER A 183 6.10 6.40 5.16
N TYR A 184 6.95 5.65 5.85
CA TYR A 184 8.28 5.30 5.38
C TYR A 184 8.46 3.79 5.33
N TRP A 185 8.66 3.27 4.12
CA TRP A 185 8.82 1.86 3.77
C TRP A 185 10.28 1.58 3.43
N GLY A 186 11.07 1.21 4.43
CA GLY A 186 12.53 1.10 4.35
C GLY A 186 13.00 -0.09 3.51
N GLU A 187 12.41 -1.27 3.70
CA GLU A 187 12.78 -2.49 2.95
C GLU A 187 11.83 -2.79 1.78
N GLY A 188 10.69 -2.09 1.71
CA GLY A 188 9.79 -2.14 0.56
C GLY A 188 8.32 -2.36 0.93
N LEU A 189 7.46 -2.17 -0.06
CA LEU A 189 6.01 -2.40 0.03
C LEU A 189 5.51 -3.09 -1.24
N TYR A 190 4.92 -4.26 -1.08
CA TYR A 190 4.48 -5.11 -2.18
C TYR A 190 2.98 -5.43 -2.04
N CYS A 191 2.20 -4.99 -3.02
CA CYS A 191 0.76 -5.22 -3.12
C CYS A 191 0.40 -5.77 -4.51
N PRO A 192 1.06 -6.82 -5.03
CA PRO A 192 0.81 -7.30 -6.38
C PRO A 192 -0.62 -7.81 -6.51
N GLY A 193 -1.34 -7.40 -7.55
CA GLY A 193 -2.71 -7.84 -7.81
C GLY A 193 -3.77 -7.34 -6.82
N ALA A 194 -3.42 -6.46 -5.88
CA ALA A 194 -4.36 -6.01 -4.85
C ALA A 194 -5.56 -5.25 -5.45
N PHE A 195 -6.73 -5.41 -4.83
CA PHE A 195 -7.97 -4.74 -5.21
C PHE A 195 -8.38 -3.71 -4.16
N PHE A 196 -8.54 -2.45 -4.57
CA PHE A 196 -9.02 -1.34 -3.74
C PHE A 196 -10.42 -0.94 -4.20
N ALA A 197 -11.45 -1.39 -3.48
CA ALA A 197 -12.84 -1.08 -3.79
C ALA A 197 -13.18 0.40 -3.53
N GLN A 198 -12.51 0.99 -2.54
CA GLN A 198 -12.71 2.37 -2.10
C GLN A 198 -11.42 3.20 -2.27
N SER A 199 -11.40 4.42 -1.73
CA SER A 199 -10.24 5.31 -1.86
C SER A 199 -9.01 4.75 -1.16
N VAL A 200 -7.85 4.95 -1.78
CA VAL A 200 -6.54 4.57 -1.24
C VAL A 200 -5.58 5.75 -1.30
N THR A 201 -4.88 6.03 -0.21
CA THR A 201 -3.83 7.06 -0.16
C THR A 201 -2.52 6.52 0.38
N PHE A 202 -1.45 6.78 -0.37
CA PHE A 202 -0.07 6.52 -0.04
C PHE A 202 0.77 7.80 -0.11
N SER A 203 0.13 8.97 -0.17
CA SER A 203 0.79 10.24 -0.47
C SER A 203 1.77 10.69 0.60
N ASN A 204 2.72 11.55 0.22
CA ASN A 204 3.74 12.10 1.10
C ASN A 204 4.60 11.02 1.79
N SER A 205 4.78 9.88 1.11
CA SER A 205 5.51 8.73 1.65
C SER A 205 6.92 8.60 1.06
N PHE A 206 7.77 7.88 1.78
CA PHE A 206 9.14 7.57 1.38
C PHE A 206 9.30 6.07 1.23
N TYR A 207 9.96 5.64 0.17
CA TYR A 207 10.24 4.23 -0.13
C TYR A 207 11.75 4.07 -0.25
N GLY A 208 12.37 3.49 0.79
CA GLY A 208 13.78 3.15 0.80
C GLY A 208 14.07 1.95 -0.08
N GLY A 209 13.22 0.92 0.05
CA GLY A 209 13.23 -0.29 -0.75
C GLY A 209 12.32 -0.20 -1.97
N ASN A 210 12.25 -1.31 -2.71
CA ASN A 210 11.40 -1.41 -3.90
C ASN A 210 9.92 -1.34 -3.51
N VAL A 211 9.11 -0.81 -4.41
CA VAL A 211 7.64 -0.82 -4.27
C VAL A 211 7.01 -1.47 -5.50
N SER A 212 5.99 -2.30 -5.28
CA SER A 212 5.26 -2.95 -6.36
C SER A 212 3.76 -2.92 -6.11
N PHE A 213 3.04 -2.29 -7.03
CA PHE A 213 1.59 -2.30 -7.18
C PHE A 213 1.21 -2.94 -8.53
N ILE A 214 2.07 -3.82 -9.06
CA ILE A 214 1.83 -4.45 -10.36
C ILE A 214 0.50 -5.21 -10.37
N GLY A 215 -0.27 -5.06 -11.44
CA GLY A 215 -1.53 -5.78 -11.59
C GLY A 215 -2.65 -5.32 -10.66
N THR A 216 -2.47 -4.22 -9.92
CA THR A 216 -3.50 -3.76 -8.97
C THR A 216 -4.75 -3.26 -9.69
N HIS A 217 -5.84 -3.16 -8.92
CA HIS A 217 -7.11 -2.64 -9.41
C HIS A 217 -7.69 -1.64 -8.40
N CYS A 218 -7.81 -0.38 -8.80
CA CYS A 218 -8.38 0.69 -7.98
C CYS A 218 -9.73 1.12 -8.55
N GLN A 219 -10.81 0.79 -7.84
CA GLN A 219 -12.15 1.26 -8.14
C GLN A 219 -12.36 2.69 -7.61
N GLY A 220 -11.89 2.98 -6.39
CA GLY A 220 -11.91 4.32 -5.80
C GLY A 220 -10.73 5.20 -6.21
N ILE A 221 -10.73 6.45 -5.74
CA ILE A 221 -9.65 7.42 -5.98
C ILE A 221 -8.35 6.89 -5.39
N ALA A 222 -7.26 6.97 -6.14
CA ALA A 222 -5.94 6.54 -5.70
C ALA A 222 -4.95 7.73 -5.66
N ASP A 223 -4.34 7.97 -4.50
CA ASP A 223 -3.41 9.08 -4.28
C ASP A 223 -2.02 8.58 -3.88
N PHE A 224 -1.07 8.71 -4.80
CA PHE A 224 0.36 8.40 -4.63
C PHE A 224 1.22 9.67 -4.71
N SER A 225 0.63 10.85 -4.53
CA SER A 225 1.31 12.14 -4.71
C SER A 225 2.38 12.44 -3.65
N GLY A 226 3.33 13.32 -3.97
CA GLY A 226 4.31 13.81 -3.00
C GLY A 226 5.31 12.74 -2.51
N CYS A 227 5.39 11.59 -3.18
CA CYS A 227 6.20 10.46 -2.74
C CYS A 227 7.66 10.54 -3.22
N THR A 228 8.58 9.95 -2.45
CA THR A 228 9.97 9.74 -2.87
C THR A 228 10.30 8.25 -2.93
N TYR A 229 10.67 7.76 -4.11
CA TYR A 229 11.07 6.39 -4.37
C TYR A 229 12.60 6.33 -4.54
N ALA A 230 13.30 5.84 -3.53
CA ALA A 230 14.76 5.71 -3.55
C ALA A 230 15.22 4.55 -4.44
N ALA A 231 14.50 3.42 -4.37
CA ALA A 231 14.67 2.26 -5.23
C ALA A 231 13.61 2.22 -6.34
N ASN A 232 13.41 1.05 -6.96
CA ASN A 232 12.51 0.90 -8.10
C ASN A 232 11.04 0.95 -7.67
N ALA A 233 10.19 1.53 -8.52
CA ALA A 233 8.76 1.63 -8.30
C ALA A 233 8.00 1.06 -9.48
N ASP A 234 7.23 0.00 -9.24
CA ASP A 234 6.46 -0.68 -10.27
C ASP A 234 4.95 -0.49 -10.05
N PHE A 235 4.32 0.22 -10.98
CA PHE A 235 2.88 0.45 -11.06
C PHE A 235 2.32 -0.10 -12.38
N GLY A 236 3.01 -1.05 -13.02
CA GLY A 236 2.62 -1.61 -14.30
C GLY A 236 1.35 -2.45 -14.23
N VAL A 237 0.73 -2.70 -15.39
CA VAL A 237 -0.39 -3.64 -15.56
C VAL A 237 -1.60 -3.34 -14.64
N THR A 238 -1.73 -2.09 -14.20
CA THR A 238 -2.70 -1.65 -13.20
C THR A 238 -3.93 -1.02 -13.85
N ARG A 239 -5.09 -1.18 -13.22
CA ARG A 239 -6.35 -0.56 -13.64
C ARG A 239 -6.83 0.47 -12.62
N TYR A 240 -7.03 1.71 -13.07
CA TYR A 240 -7.62 2.81 -12.29
C TYR A 240 -8.96 3.21 -12.90
N LEU A 241 -10.08 2.96 -12.21
CA LEU A 241 -11.42 3.32 -12.68
C LEU A 241 -11.77 4.76 -12.32
N SER A 242 -11.28 5.22 -11.17
CA SER A 242 -11.41 6.58 -10.67
C SER A 242 -10.12 7.38 -10.90
N PRO A 243 -10.11 8.71 -10.64
CA PRO A 243 -8.91 9.52 -10.78
C PRO A 243 -7.73 8.98 -9.96
N VAL A 244 -6.53 9.05 -10.55
CA VAL A 244 -5.27 8.67 -9.90
C VAL A 244 -4.24 9.80 -9.97
N THR A 245 -3.53 9.99 -8.86
CA THR A 245 -2.53 11.05 -8.71
C THR A 245 -1.15 10.48 -8.35
N PHE A 246 -0.17 10.77 -9.19
CA PHE A 246 1.28 10.52 -9.04
C PHE A 246 2.08 11.82 -9.15
N SER A 247 1.45 12.95 -8.81
CA SER A 247 2.05 14.28 -8.95
C SER A 247 3.05 14.57 -7.84
N GLU A 248 3.99 15.46 -8.12
CA GLU A 248 4.98 15.95 -7.15
C GLU A 248 5.85 14.84 -6.53
N CYS A 249 6.08 13.76 -7.28
CA CYS A 249 6.89 12.61 -6.86
C CYS A 249 8.36 12.74 -7.30
N ILE A 250 9.26 12.07 -6.59
CA ILE A 250 10.66 11.87 -7.01
C ILE A 250 10.92 10.37 -7.17
N TYR A 251 11.28 9.95 -8.37
CA TYR A 251 11.71 8.59 -8.67
C TYR A 251 13.23 8.58 -8.88
N ARG A 252 13.98 8.09 -7.89
CA ARG A 252 15.45 7.94 -7.99
C ARG A 252 15.84 6.60 -8.60
N GLY A 253 15.03 5.56 -8.37
CA GLY A 253 15.07 4.30 -9.10
C GLY A 253 14.32 4.36 -10.43
N GLU A 254 14.21 3.20 -11.08
CA GLU A 254 13.37 3.03 -12.26
C GLU A 254 11.89 3.13 -11.89
N ALA A 255 11.08 3.68 -12.78
CA ALA A 255 9.65 3.87 -12.57
C ALA A 255 8.84 3.23 -13.70
N ASN A 256 8.15 2.14 -13.40
CA ASN A 256 7.34 1.43 -14.39
C ASN A 256 5.86 1.80 -14.24
N PHE A 257 5.28 2.30 -15.32
CA PHE A 257 3.85 2.60 -15.49
C PHE A 257 3.32 1.99 -16.80
N ASN A 258 3.91 0.90 -17.28
CA ASN A 258 3.51 0.25 -18.52
C ASN A 258 2.14 -0.43 -18.42
N GLU A 259 1.49 -0.63 -19.57
CA GLU A 259 0.28 -1.48 -19.70
C GLU A 259 -0.87 -1.08 -18.76
N ASN A 260 -0.93 0.19 -18.38
CA ASN A 260 -1.92 0.70 -17.44
C ASN A 260 -3.21 1.11 -18.13
N GLN A 261 -4.33 0.97 -17.42
CA GLN A 261 -5.66 1.39 -17.89
C GLN A 261 -6.22 2.47 -16.98
N TYR A 262 -6.31 3.69 -17.50
CA TYR A 262 -6.84 4.85 -16.78
C TYR A 262 -8.25 5.19 -17.31
N GLY A 263 -9.28 4.89 -16.53
CA GLY A 263 -10.68 5.20 -16.83
C GLY A 263 -11.00 6.69 -16.68
N GLU A 264 -10.31 7.36 -15.78
CA GLU A 264 -10.49 8.76 -15.40
C GLU A 264 -9.16 9.52 -15.50
N ARG A 265 -9.07 10.72 -14.92
CA ARG A 265 -7.86 11.56 -14.97
C ARG A 265 -6.66 10.83 -14.34
N ALA A 266 -5.51 10.87 -15.04
CA ALA A 266 -4.21 10.46 -14.51
C ALA A 266 -3.26 11.66 -14.44
N ASP A 267 -2.74 11.96 -13.24
CA ASP A 267 -1.89 13.13 -13.00
C ASP A 267 -0.48 12.76 -12.56
N PHE A 268 0.52 13.08 -13.38
CA PHE A 268 1.96 12.89 -13.12
C PHE A 268 2.70 14.22 -13.00
N SER A 269 1.98 15.33 -12.83
CA SER A 269 2.55 16.68 -12.92
C SER A 269 3.55 16.97 -11.81
N GLY A 270 4.57 17.78 -12.12
CA GLY A 270 5.59 18.17 -11.16
C GLY A 270 6.52 17.04 -10.68
N SER A 271 6.42 15.84 -11.24
CA SER A 271 7.23 14.69 -10.84
C SER A 271 8.61 14.68 -11.52
N THR A 272 9.61 14.17 -10.82
CA THR A 272 10.99 14.02 -11.33
C THR A 272 11.35 12.55 -11.46
N PHE A 273 11.73 12.14 -12.67
CA PHE A 273 12.22 10.81 -12.99
C PHE A 273 13.73 10.87 -13.20
N GLY A 274 14.49 10.34 -12.25
CA GLY A 274 15.95 10.34 -12.24
C GLY A 274 16.57 9.26 -13.11
N LYS A 275 15.91 8.11 -13.22
CA LYS A 275 16.26 6.99 -14.11
C LYS A 275 15.16 6.75 -15.14
N GLU A 276 15.20 5.60 -15.79
CA GLU A 276 14.24 5.20 -16.81
C GLU A 276 12.81 5.22 -16.25
N ALA A 277 11.89 5.73 -17.07
CA ALA A 277 10.48 5.74 -16.79
C ALA A 277 9.69 5.19 -17.99
N VAL A 278 8.83 4.21 -17.75
CA VAL A 278 8.11 3.50 -18.83
C VAL A 278 6.61 3.79 -18.68
N PHE A 279 6.00 4.43 -19.67
CA PHE A 279 4.55 4.68 -19.77
C PHE A 279 3.92 3.94 -20.95
N ALA A 280 4.68 3.05 -21.58
CA ALA A 280 4.32 2.38 -22.81
C ALA A 280 3.07 1.51 -22.67
N ASP A 281 2.40 1.26 -23.80
CA ASP A 281 1.27 0.34 -23.93
C ASP A 281 0.07 0.67 -23.00
N SER A 282 0.02 1.88 -22.46
CA SER A 282 -1.05 2.33 -21.57
C SER A 282 -2.22 2.94 -22.33
N VAL A 283 -3.42 2.79 -21.78
CA VAL A 283 -4.67 3.34 -22.30
C VAL A 283 -5.15 4.48 -21.39
N TYR A 284 -5.34 5.67 -21.96
CA TYR A 284 -5.88 6.83 -21.26
C TYR A 284 -7.25 7.20 -21.83
N SER A 285 -8.29 7.02 -20.99
CA SER A 285 -9.66 7.25 -21.42
C SER A 285 -10.05 8.73 -21.44
N THR A 286 -9.40 9.55 -20.60
CA THR A 286 -9.72 10.98 -20.46
C THR A 286 -8.48 11.89 -20.55
N LYS A 287 -8.09 12.56 -19.46
CA LYS A 287 -7.01 13.55 -19.41
C LYS A 287 -5.80 13.00 -18.67
N THR A 288 -4.64 13.10 -19.34
CA THR A 288 -3.33 12.78 -18.75
C THR A 288 -2.46 14.02 -18.66
N VAL A 289 -1.83 14.24 -17.50
CA VAL A 289 -1.04 15.45 -17.23
C VAL A 289 0.38 15.09 -16.81
N PHE A 290 1.38 15.54 -17.56
CA PHE A 290 2.81 15.42 -17.23
C PHE A 290 3.44 16.80 -17.00
N SER A 291 2.63 17.85 -16.87
CA SER A 291 3.12 19.23 -16.91
C SER A 291 4.06 19.50 -15.74
N TYR A 292 5.11 20.28 -15.97
CA TYR A 292 6.17 20.59 -14.99
C TYR A 292 7.06 19.40 -14.58
N SER A 293 6.90 18.22 -15.18
CA SER A 293 7.71 17.05 -14.85
C SER A 293 9.09 17.08 -15.52
N VAL A 294 10.06 16.44 -14.86
CA VAL A 294 11.45 16.34 -15.33
C VAL A 294 11.78 14.88 -15.60
N PHE A 295 12.18 14.56 -16.84
CA PHE A 295 12.61 13.23 -17.27
C PHE A 295 14.11 13.26 -17.54
N SER A 296 14.91 12.80 -16.58
CA SER A 296 16.38 12.93 -16.59
C SER A 296 17.08 11.82 -17.38
N ALA A 297 16.38 10.72 -17.69
CA ALA A 297 16.89 9.58 -18.44
C ALA A 297 15.96 9.23 -19.63
N ALA A 298 16.09 8.01 -20.16
CA ALA A 298 15.18 7.51 -21.17
C ALA A 298 13.74 7.44 -20.64
N THR A 299 12.78 7.78 -21.48
CA THR A 299 11.36 7.65 -21.15
C THR A 299 10.62 7.08 -22.34
N ASP A 300 9.87 6.02 -22.11
CA ASP A 300 9.12 5.33 -23.15
C ASP A 300 7.63 5.71 -23.08
N PHE A 301 7.13 6.31 -24.16
CA PHE A 301 5.72 6.64 -24.36
C PHE A 301 5.11 5.85 -25.53
N SER A 302 5.78 4.80 -25.99
CA SER A 302 5.39 4.04 -27.17
C SER A 302 4.04 3.34 -26.97
N ASN A 303 3.29 3.19 -28.07
CA ASN A 303 2.01 2.48 -28.10
C ASN A 303 0.93 2.99 -27.15
N ILE A 304 1.06 4.20 -26.59
CA ILE A 304 -0.01 4.79 -25.78
C ILE A 304 -1.27 4.95 -26.62
N VAL A 305 -2.40 4.48 -26.09
CA VAL A 305 -3.72 4.64 -26.71
C VAL A 305 -4.49 5.74 -25.97
N LEU A 306 -4.98 6.72 -26.73
CA LEU A 306 -5.74 7.86 -26.22
C LEU A 306 -7.18 7.76 -26.73
N ALA A 307 -8.14 7.54 -25.84
CA ALA A 307 -9.56 7.76 -26.16
C ALA A 307 -9.97 9.23 -25.90
N GLY A 308 -9.23 9.91 -25.02
CA GLY A 308 -9.44 11.32 -24.68
C GLY A 308 -8.48 12.29 -25.38
N SER A 309 -8.14 13.37 -24.66
CA SER A 309 -7.25 14.43 -25.15
C SER A 309 -5.79 14.00 -25.16
N SER A 310 -4.96 14.63 -26.01
CA SER A 310 -3.50 14.44 -25.97
C SER A 310 -2.91 14.81 -24.60
N PRO A 311 -1.91 14.06 -24.09
CA PRO A 311 -1.28 14.35 -22.82
C PRO A 311 -0.64 15.75 -22.78
N SER A 312 -0.75 16.42 -21.63
CA SER A 312 -0.19 17.76 -21.45
C SER A 312 1.26 17.70 -20.95
N PHE A 313 2.21 18.05 -21.83
CA PHE A 313 3.64 18.17 -21.52
C PHE A 313 4.11 19.63 -21.33
N LYS A 314 3.24 20.50 -20.79
CA LYS A 314 3.59 21.91 -20.59
C LYS A 314 4.75 22.03 -19.60
N LYS A 315 5.81 22.75 -20.00
CA LYS A 315 7.00 23.01 -19.16
C LYS A 315 7.70 21.74 -18.65
N CYS A 316 7.58 20.62 -19.38
CA CYS A 316 8.40 19.45 -19.08
C CYS A 316 9.85 19.69 -19.51
N VAL A 317 10.76 19.04 -18.80
CA VAL A 317 12.17 18.93 -19.19
C VAL A 317 12.43 17.47 -19.55
N PHE A 318 13.03 17.23 -20.72
CA PHE A 318 13.44 15.90 -21.16
C PHE A 318 14.95 15.87 -21.33
N ALA A 319 15.56 14.72 -21.06
CA ALA A 319 16.92 14.43 -21.48
C ALA A 319 17.09 14.70 -22.99
N VAL A 320 18.29 15.14 -23.39
CA VAL A 320 18.57 15.60 -24.76
C VAL A 320 18.18 14.52 -25.77
N GLY A 321 17.35 14.89 -26.75
CA GLY A 321 16.91 13.99 -27.82
C GLY A 321 15.85 12.94 -27.42
N LYS A 322 15.30 13.01 -26.20
CA LYS A 322 14.33 12.02 -25.67
C LYS A 322 12.90 12.58 -25.52
N LYS A 323 12.58 13.68 -26.20
CA LYS A 323 11.23 14.24 -26.19
C LYS A 323 10.28 13.34 -26.98
N PRO A 324 9.08 13.00 -26.46
CA PRO A 324 8.14 12.12 -27.13
C PRO A 324 7.69 12.68 -28.48
N ALA A 325 7.67 11.83 -29.50
CA ALA A 325 7.18 12.16 -30.82
C ALA A 325 5.67 11.92 -30.92
N ARG A 326 4.95 12.73 -31.71
CA ARG A 326 3.48 12.57 -31.89
C ARG A 326 3.06 11.16 -32.35
N ARG A 327 3.91 10.45 -33.08
CA ARG A 327 3.67 9.09 -33.59
C ARG A 327 3.59 8.01 -32.51
N GLU A 328 4.08 8.30 -31.30
CA GLU A 328 4.04 7.37 -30.16
C GLU A 328 2.62 7.22 -29.60
N PHE A 329 1.74 8.21 -29.88
CA PHE A 329 0.35 8.23 -29.41
C PHE A 329 -0.61 7.77 -30.51
N LYS A 330 -1.30 6.66 -30.24
CA LYS A 330 -2.39 6.14 -31.06
C LYS A 330 -3.71 6.73 -30.56
N ARG A 331 -4.62 7.05 -31.48
CA ARG A 331 -6.02 7.36 -31.12
C ARG A 331 -6.81 6.06 -31.10
N ALA A 332 -7.65 5.89 -30.08
CA ALA A 332 -8.61 4.78 -30.01
C ALA A 332 -9.66 4.88 -31.11
#